data_AF-A0A6S7I5C4-F1
#
_entry.id   AF-A0A6S7I5C4-F1
#
_cell.length_a   1.000
_cell.length_b   1.000
_cell.length_c   1.000
_cell.angle_alpha   90.00
_cell.angle_beta   90.00
_cell.angle_gamma   90.00
#
_symmetry.space_group_name_H-M   'P 1'
#
loop_
_entity.id
_entity.type
_entity.pdbx_description
1 polymer ?
#
loop_
_entity_poly.entity_id
_entity_poly.type
_entity_poly.pdbx_seq_one_letter_code
_entity_poly.pdbx_strand_id
1 'polypeptide(L)'
;MLAIALDESTDVASLSQLVVWVRYKHDDDFKDDLMLCKPLELTTKDADVFKMVDDFFTDKELNWNTVYGSCTDGAPAMLGVRSGFKAKINEVAPNVFSVHCMIHREALAAKTLPDILKNVMQQVIRMVNHIKSSALNTRLFRKFCRGMDADHINLLYYTEVRWLSRGNMMQRVYELRTEMRDFLQGQKKDDWANLLNDKEWLAKLSYLSDIFERLNTLNRSLQGKGSNIMEFHDKLEGFLGVIDLLIRKVRADRYALFPSLSEFIESENFEVANLKEPIEEHLLSLKSEFDRYFPDIDTEQFALIRNPFDAVENFDDDDEPAEAELIEMRANNCAKDVFSRSPLSTFWCTMRHGYPNLAKIALKKLLPYPSTYLCESSFSTMTAMKTKSRNRLELEHDFRGCVSTTEPEISKLVRDAKSPQVSH
;
A
#
# COMPACT_ATOMS: atom_id res chain seq x y z
N MET A 1 13.59 -2.73 20.54
CA MET A 1 13.25 -3.34 19.24
C MET A 1 12.58 -2.26 18.42
N LEU A 2 13.13 -1.98 17.24
CA LEU A 2 12.66 -0.96 16.32
C LEU A 2 12.42 -1.61 14.95
N ALA A 3 11.46 -1.11 14.19
CA ALA A 3 11.40 -1.31 12.75
C ALA A 3 11.37 0.05 12.06
N ILE A 4 11.97 0.15 10.88
CA ILE A 4 11.96 1.37 10.09
C ILE A 4 11.23 1.15 8.76
N ALA A 5 10.49 2.13 8.30
CA ALA A 5 9.96 2.20 6.95
C ALA A 5 10.51 3.45 6.29
N LEU A 6 10.98 3.33 5.06
CA LEU A 6 11.60 4.44 4.35
C LEU A 6 11.18 4.44 2.89
N ASP A 7 11.00 5.65 2.39
CA ASP A 7 10.58 5.90 1.02
C ASP A 7 11.13 7.25 0.57
N GLU A 8 11.21 7.44 -0.74
CA GLU A 8 11.74 8.63 -1.37
C GLU A 8 10.73 9.22 -2.34
N SER A 9 10.55 10.54 -2.30
CA SER A 9 9.74 11.23 -3.29
C SER A 9 10.29 12.61 -3.61
N THR A 10 10.17 13.00 -4.88
CA THR A 10 10.59 14.32 -5.34
C THR A 10 9.51 15.37 -5.03
N ASP A 11 9.88 16.43 -4.32
CA ASP A 11 8.99 17.52 -3.96
C ASP A 11 8.77 18.54 -5.11
N VAL A 12 7.93 19.54 -4.86
CA VAL A 12 7.61 20.61 -5.84
C VAL A 12 8.80 21.50 -6.21
N ALA A 13 9.90 21.46 -5.44
CA ALA A 13 11.15 22.15 -5.71
C ALA A 13 12.16 21.26 -6.45
N SER A 14 11.75 20.06 -6.87
CA SER A 14 12.59 19.04 -7.49
C SER A 14 13.70 18.52 -6.57
N LEU A 15 13.49 18.60 -5.24
CA LEU A 15 14.36 17.99 -4.26
C LEU A 15 13.83 16.60 -3.91
N SER A 16 14.71 15.61 -3.93
CA SER A 16 14.40 14.27 -3.46
C SER A 16 14.34 14.26 -1.93
N GLN A 17 13.18 13.96 -1.37
CA GLN A 17 12.93 13.94 0.07
C GLN A 17 12.89 12.50 0.56
N LEU A 18 13.77 12.17 1.49
CA LEU A 18 13.74 10.90 2.22
C LEU A 18 12.86 11.06 3.45
N VAL A 19 11.86 10.20 3.59
CA VAL A 19 11.03 10.08 4.79
C VAL A 19 11.30 8.74 5.43
N VAL A 20 11.58 8.76 6.74
CA VAL A 20 11.76 7.54 7.54
C VAL A 20 10.82 7.57 8.73
N TRP A 21 10.03 6.52 8.85
CA TRP A 21 9.18 6.21 9.99
C TRP A 21 9.83 5.13 10.85
N VAL A 22 9.62 5.21 12.17
CA VAL A 22 10.06 4.20 13.12
C VAL A 22 8.87 3.64 13.88
N ARG A 23 8.79 2.31 14.00
CA ARG A 23 7.85 1.58 14.86
C ARG A 23 8.62 0.99 16.03
N TYR A 24 8.11 1.16 17.23
CA TYR A 24 8.73 0.63 18.45
C TYR A 24 7.68 0.27 19.49
N LYS A 25 8.06 -0.60 20.44
CA LYS A 25 7.20 -0.89 21.60
C LYS A 25 7.13 0.36 22.48
N HIS A 26 5.92 0.80 22.78
CA HIS A 26 5.64 1.84 23.77
C HIS A 26 4.49 1.33 24.65
N ASP A 27 4.74 1.22 25.95
CA ASP A 27 3.85 0.56 26.91
C ASP A 27 3.47 -0.86 26.44
N ASP A 28 2.18 -1.12 26.27
CA ASP A 28 1.61 -2.41 25.89
C ASP A 28 1.22 -2.48 24.40
N ASP A 29 1.72 -1.59 23.53
CA ASP A 29 1.48 -1.68 22.09
C ASP A 29 2.66 -1.15 21.25
N PHE A 30 2.50 -1.16 19.93
CA PHE A 30 3.41 -0.48 19.01
C PHE A 30 3.00 0.97 18.79
N LYS A 31 4.04 1.81 18.68
CA LYS A 31 3.90 3.21 18.34
C LYS A 31 4.73 3.52 17.10
N ASP A 32 4.09 4.21 16.16
CA ASP A 32 4.71 4.73 14.95
C ASP A 32 5.03 6.22 15.17
N ASP A 33 6.25 6.64 14.84
CA ASP A 33 6.66 8.05 14.89
C ASP A 33 7.55 8.40 13.69
N LEU A 34 7.55 9.67 13.31
CA LEU A 34 8.43 10.18 12.27
C LEU A 34 9.85 10.25 12.83
N MET A 35 10.76 9.48 12.23
CA MET A 35 12.18 9.49 12.59
C MET A 35 12.89 10.68 11.93
N LEU A 36 12.78 10.82 10.61
CA LEU A 36 13.30 11.97 9.87
C LEU A 36 12.53 12.23 8.57
N CYS A 37 12.59 13.48 8.11
CA CYS A 37 12.16 13.92 6.79
C CYS A 37 13.19 14.95 6.31
N LYS A 38 14.09 14.54 5.41
CA LYS A 38 15.22 15.38 4.96
C LYS A 38 15.48 15.24 3.46
N PRO A 39 15.93 16.32 2.79
CA PRO A 39 16.32 16.24 1.40
C PRO A 39 17.63 15.46 1.24
N LEU A 40 17.71 14.59 0.24
CA LEU A 40 18.95 13.98 -0.21
C LEU A 40 19.74 15.00 -1.04
N GLU A 41 20.84 15.52 -0.48
CA GLU A 41 21.59 16.64 -1.08
C GLU A 41 22.43 16.25 -2.30
N LEU A 42 22.87 14.99 -2.38
CA LEU A 42 23.79 14.52 -3.42
C LEU A 42 23.09 13.62 -4.44
N THR A 43 22.86 12.35 -4.10
CA THR A 43 22.20 11.39 -4.99
C THR A 43 21.12 10.60 -4.25
N THR A 44 20.26 9.93 -5.01
CA THR A 44 19.26 8.97 -4.50
C THR A 44 19.82 7.54 -4.44
N LYS A 45 21.15 7.38 -4.47
CA LYS A 45 21.79 6.08 -4.38
C LYS A 45 21.70 5.54 -2.95
N ASP A 46 21.74 4.22 -2.86
CA ASP A 46 21.75 3.43 -1.63
C ASP A 46 22.74 3.93 -0.57
N ALA A 47 23.91 4.42 -0.98
CA ALA A 47 24.93 4.96 -0.08
C ALA A 47 24.53 6.24 0.62
N ASP A 48 23.94 7.18 -0.10
CA ASP A 48 23.54 8.47 0.46
C ASP A 48 22.31 8.31 1.36
N VAL A 49 21.37 7.44 0.95
CA VAL A 49 20.21 7.06 1.77
C VAL A 49 20.67 6.40 3.06
N PHE A 50 21.55 5.39 2.99
CA PHE A 50 22.06 4.72 4.18
C PHE A 50 22.82 5.68 5.09
N LYS A 51 23.73 6.50 4.53
CA LYS A 51 24.49 7.48 5.29
C LYS A 51 23.58 8.44 6.05
N MET A 52 22.51 8.95 5.43
CA MET A 52 21.58 9.85 6.11
C MET A 52 20.90 9.20 7.32
N VAL A 53 20.53 7.92 7.21
CA VAL A 53 19.93 7.17 8.33
C VAL A 53 21.00 6.86 9.39
N ASP A 54 22.22 6.49 8.98
CA ASP A 54 23.32 6.17 9.87
C ASP A 54 23.82 7.41 10.66
N ASP A 55 23.91 8.57 10.01
CA ASP A 55 24.19 9.85 10.65
C ASP A 55 23.13 10.14 11.73
N PHE A 56 21.83 9.91 11.44
CA PHE A 56 20.77 10.08 12.43
C PHE A 56 20.91 9.11 13.60
N PHE A 57 21.24 7.84 13.34
CA PHE A 57 21.48 6.86 14.40
C PHE A 57 22.66 7.27 15.28
N THR A 58 23.75 7.74 14.68
CA THR A 58 24.94 8.23 15.39
C THR A 58 24.61 9.45 16.24
N ASP A 59 23.95 10.47 15.66
CA ASP A 59 23.58 11.72 16.33
C ASP A 59 22.61 11.50 17.51
N LYS A 60 21.79 10.44 17.44
CA LYS A 60 20.82 10.08 18.49
C LYS A 60 21.30 8.95 19.41
N GLU A 61 22.54 8.51 19.24
CA GLU A 61 23.14 7.40 20.01
C GLU A 61 22.28 6.11 19.94
N LEU A 62 21.63 5.88 18.80
CA LEU A 62 20.82 4.70 18.56
C LEU A 62 21.70 3.54 18.08
N ASN A 63 21.35 2.34 18.51
CA ASN A 63 22.08 1.13 18.16
C ASN A 63 21.35 0.32 17.08
N TRP A 64 22.02 0.10 15.94
CA TRP A 64 21.50 -0.71 14.83
C TRP A 64 21.08 -2.13 15.23
N ASN A 65 21.70 -2.73 16.25
CA ASN A 65 21.31 -4.05 16.78
C ASN A 65 19.89 -4.08 17.36
N THR A 66 19.28 -2.91 17.60
CA THR A 66 17.89 -2.82 18.06
C THR A 66 16.89 -2.85 16.92
N VAL A 67 17.33 -2.76 15.65
CA VAL A 67 16.50 -2.77 14.45
C VAL A 67 16.22 -4.21 14.02
N TYR A 68 14.95 -4.60 14.05
CA TYR A 68 14.48 -5.95 13.69
C TYR A 68 13.61 -5.95 12.44
N GLY A 69 13.20 -4.78 11.94
CA GLY A 69 12.42 -4.67 10.71
C GLY A 69 12.89 -3.50 9.85
N SER A 70 12.90 -3.70 8.53
CA SER A 70 13.02 -2.60 7.56
C SER A 70 11.98 -2.77 6.46
N CYS A 71 11.43 -1.67 5.94
CA CYS A 71 10.50 -1.70 4.82
C CYS A 71 10.85 -0.63 3.80
N THR A 72 10.91 -0.99 2.52
CA THR A 72 11.28 -0.10 1.40
C THR A 72 10.36 -0.31 0.18
N ASP A 73 10.26 0.68 -0.71
CA ASP A 73 9.44 0.66 -1.95
C ASP A 73 9.88 -0.39 -2.99
N GLY A 74 11.12 -0.86 -2.85
CA GLY A 74 11.72 -1.86 -3.70
C GLY A 74 12.45 -1.33 -4.92
N ALA A 75 12.78 -0.03 -4.96
CA ALA A 75 13.63 0.51 -6.01
C ALA A 75 14.98 -0.24 -6.06
N PRO A 76 15.68 -0.28 -7.22
CA PRO A 76 16.98 -0.95 -7.32
C PRO A 76 18.01 -0.49 -6.27
N ALA A 77 17.99 0.78 -5.88
CA ALA A 77 18.81 1.35 -4.81
C ALA A 77 18.44 0.79 -3.41
N MET A 78 17.22 0.31 -3.22
CA MET A 78 16.75 -0.26 -1.95
C MET A 78 16.98 -1.78 -1.87
N LEU A 79 16.73 -2.52 -2.96
CA LEU A 79 16.78 -4.00 -2.97
C LEU A 79 18.10 -4.61 -3.43
N GLY A 80 19.05 -3.80 -3.93
CA GLY A 80 20.32 -4.30 -4.46
C GLY A 80 21.01 -5.28 -3.50
N VAL A 81 21.26 -6.51 -3.97
CA VAL A 81 21.84 -7.59 -3.14
C VAL A 81 23.29 -7.29 -2.72
N ARG A 82 24.03 -6.51 -3.53
CA ARG A 82 25.44 -6.16 -3.29
C ARG A 82 25.68 -4.71 -2.88
N SER A 83 24.74 -3.82 -3.19
CA SER A 83 24.88 -2.37 -3.03
C SER A 83 23.51 -1.71 -2.94
N GLY A 84 22.57 -2.35 -2.24
CA GLY A 84 21.28 -1.77 -1.92
C GLY A 84 21.22 -1.42 -0.44
N PHE A 85 20.28 -0.56 -0.06
CA PHE A 85 20.03 -0.24 1.34
C PHE A 85 19.83 -1.51 2.20
N LYS A 86 19.13 -2.52 1.66
CA LYS A 86 18.96 -3.84 2.30
C LYS A 86 20.30 -4.53 2.61
N ALA A 87 21.27 -4.47 1.70
CA ALA A 87 22.58 -5.08 1.93
C ALA A 87 23.33 -4.36 3.08
N LYS A 88 23.30 -3.03 3.06
CA LYS A 88 23.98 -2.20 4.07
C LYS A 88 23.37 -2.33 5.46
N ILE A 89 22.04 -2.36 5.57
CA ILE A 89 21.39 -2.55 6.87
C ILE A 89 21.67 -3.95 7.43
N ASN A 90 21.80 -4.98 6.59
CA ASN A 90 22.17 -6.33 7.06
C ASN A 90 23.60 -6.38 7.64
N GLU A 91 24.52 -5.52 7.17
CA GLU A 91 25.89 -5.45 7.71
C GLU A 91 25.91 -4.88 9.15
N VAL A 92 25.07 -3.89 9.44
CA VAL A 92 25.02 -3.21 10.76
C VAL A 92 23.93 -3.75 11.69
N ALA A 93 22.92 -4.43 11.15
CA ALA A 93 21.81 -5.06 11.87
C ALA A 93 21.55 -6.47 11.31
N PRO A 94 22.38 -7.48 11.64
CA PRO A 94 22.29 -8.82 11.04
C PRO A 94 20.96 -9.56 11.25
N ASN A 95 20.20 -9.17 12.28
CA ASN A 95 18.91 -9.77 12.64
C ASN A 95 17.70 -9.05 12.02
N VAL A 96 17.91 -8.11 11.09
CA VAL A 96 16.84 -7.32 10.50
C VAL A 96 16.03 -8.11 9.48
N PHE A 97 14.71 -8.12 9.65
CA PHE A 97 13.79 -8.64 8.65
C PHE A 97 13.43 -7.53 7.65
N SER A 98 13.89 -7.67 6.41
CA SER A 98 13.71 -6.65 5.38
C SER A 98 12.52 -6.97 4.46
N VAL A 99 11.53 -6.10 4.46
CA VAL A 99 10.28 -6.19 3.71
C VAL A 99 10.36 -5.30 2.46
N HIS A 100 10.04 -5.88 1.31
CA HIS A 100 9.67 -5.08 0.14
C HIS A 100 8.19 -4.73 0.26
N CYS A 101 7.88 -3.43 0.27
CA CYS A 101 6.55 -2.87 0.43
C CYS A 101 5.50 -3.64 -0.35
N MET A 102 4.55 -4.23 0.38
CA MET A 102 3.53 -5.09 -0.20
C MET A 102 2.55 -4.32 -1.09
N ILE A 103 2.31 -3.02 -0.83
CA ILE A 103 1.49 -2.15 -1.69
C ILE A 103 2.18 -1.93 -3.05
N HIS A 104 3.48 -1.66 -3.05
CA HIS A 104 4.26 -1.54 -4.27
C HIS A 104 4.33 -2.86 -5.03
N ARG A 105 4.50 -4.00 -4.34
CA ARG A 105 4.46 -5.35 -4.95
C ARG A 105 3.10 -5.67 -5.56
N GLU A 106 2.01 -5.36 -4.88
CA GLU A 106 0.64 -5.52 -5.40
C GLU A 106 0.46 -4.71 -6.69
N ALA A 107 0.86 -3.44 -6.67
CA ALA A 107 0.81 -2.58 -7.85
C ALA A 107 1.70 -3.08 -9.01
N LEU A 108 2.78 -3.81 -8.72
CA LEU A 108 3.62 -4.45 -9.74
C LEU A 108 2.94 -5.70 -10.33
N ALA A 109 2.41 -6.57 -9.47
CA ALA A 109 1.69 -7.78 -9.87
C ALA A 109 0.46 -7.46 -10.74
N ALA A 110 -0.23 -6.37 -10.41
CA ALA A 110 -1.43 -5.94 -11.09
C ALA A 110 -1.21 -5.34 -12.49
N LYS A 111 0.04 -5.15 -12.94
CA LYS A 111 0.35 -4.51 -14.24
C LYS A 111 0.07 -5.39 -15.46
N THR A 112 -0.06 -6.70 -15.28
CA THR A 112 -0.24 -7.62 -16.41
C THR A 112 -1.60 -7.40 -17.09
N LEU A 113 -1.60 -7.37 -18.42
CA LEU A 113 -2.80 -7.27 -19.25
C LEU A 113 -2.50 -7.91 -20.61
N PRO A 114 -3.37 -8.80 -21.12
CA PRO A 114 -3.34 -9.26 -22.51
C PRO A 114 -3.37 -8.09 -23.49
N ASP A 115 -2.73 -8.23 -24.64
CA ASP A 115 -2.53 -7.13 -25.59
C ASP A 115 -3.86 -6.48 -26.04
N ILE A 116 -4.92 -7.28 -26.18
CA ILE A 116 -6.25 -6.78 -26.56
C ILE A 116 -6.84 -5.85 -25.50
N LEU A 117 -6.68 -6.18 -24.21
CA LEU A 117 -7.17 -5.37 -23.09
C LEU A 117 -6.25 -4.17 -22.82
N LYS A 118 -4.93 -4.37 -22.97
CA LYS A 118 -3.93 -3.32 -22.89
C LYS A 118 -4.15 -2.24 -23.96
N ASN A 119 -4.54 -2.62 -25.17
CA ASN A 119 -4.86 -1.70 -26.25
C ASN A 119 -6.04 -0.79 -25.87
N VAL A 120 -7.14 -1.37 -25.38
CA VAL A 120 -8.31 -0.62 -24.88
C VAL A 120 -7.89 0.37 -23.80
N MET A 121 -7.13 -0.08 -22.79
CA MET A 121 -6.63 0.79 -21.73
C MET A 121 -5.77 1.96 -22.27
N GLN A 122 -4.87 1.69 -23.23
CA GLN A 122 -4.04 2.73 -23.83
C GLN A 122 -4.87 3.75 -24.63
N GLN A 123 -5.90 3.30 -25.34
CA GLN A 123 -6.82 4.18 -26.07
C GLN A 123 -7.59 5.09 -25.10
N VAL A 124 -8.13 4.52 -24.00
CA VAL A 124 -8.78 5.29 -22.92
C VAL A 124 -7.85 6.37 -22.37
N ILE A 125 -6.60 6.00 -22.02
CA ILE A 125 -5.61 6.95 -21.48
C ILE A 125 -5.37 8.11 -22.47
N ARG A 126 -5.25 7.82 -23.77
CA ARG A 126 -5.06 8.86 -24.80
C ARG A 126 -6.27 9.80 -24.88
N MET A 127 -7.48 9.26 -24.86
CA MET A 127 -8.70 10.06 -24.90
C MET A 127 -8.83 10.96 -23.65
N VAL A 128 -8.60 10.40 -22.46
CA VAL A 128 -8.62 11.17 -21.19
C VAL A 128 -7.57 12.26 -21.20
N ASN A 129 -6.33 11.95 -21.60
CA ASN A 129 -5.25 12.94 -21.68
C ASN A 129 -5.56 14.05 -22.68
N HIS A 130 -6.20 13.76 -23.81
CA HIS A 130 -6.65 14.79 -24.76
C HIS A 130 -7.69 15.74 -24.14
N ILE A 131 -8.66 15.22 -23.40
CA ILE A 131 -9.68 16.04 -22.74
C ILE A 131 -9.07 16.85 -21.59
N LYS A 132 -8.13 16.25 -20.84
CA LYS A 132 -7.57 16.83 -19.62
C LYS A 132 -6.35 17.72 -19.82
N SER A 133 -5.60 17.55 -20.90
CA SER A 133 -4.37 18.33 -21.19
C SER A 133 -4.64 19.82 -21.42
N SER A 134 -5.89 20.18 -21.77
CA SER A 134 -6.32 21.56 -21.94
C SER A 134 -7.32 21.97 -20.86
N ALA A 135 -7.03 23.07 -20.16
CA ALA A 135 -7.96 23.68 -19.21
C ALA A 135 -9.30 24.06 -19.89
N LEU A 136 -9.25 24.46 -21.17
CA LEU A 136 -10.44 24.73 -21.96
C LEU A 136 -11.24 23.45 -22.19
N ASN A 137 -10.62 22.38 -22.68
CA ASN A 137 -11.31 21.09 -22.92
C ASN A 137 -11.91 20.55 -21.62
N THR A 138 -11.18 20.62 -20.51
CA THR A 138 -11.67 20.19 -19.19
C THR A 138 -12.93 20.98 -18.80
N ARG A 139 -12.95 22.29 -18.99
CA ARG A 139 -14.12 23.14 -18.68
C ARG A 139 -15.30 22.87 -19.62
N LEU A 140 -15.03 22.68 -20.92
CA LEU A 140 -16.06 22.38 -21.91
C LEU A 140 -16.69 21.02 -21.65
N PHE A 141 -15.88 19.98 -21.42
CA PHE A 141 -16.35 18.64 -21.08
C PHE A 141 -17.19 18.66 -19.80
N ARG A 142 -16.74 19.34 -18.74
CA ARG A 142 -17.54 19.51 -17.52
C ARG A 142 -18.90 20.15 -17.78
N LYS A 143 -18.95 21.19 -18.64
CA LYS A 143 -20.22 21.83 -19.02
C LYS A 143 -21.10 20.89 -19.84
N PHE A 144 -20.49 20.09 -20.71
CA PHE A 144 -21.16 19.09 -21.53
C PHE A 144 -21.83 18.02 -20.66
N CYS A 145 -21.09 17.39 -19.74
CA CYS A 145 -21.64 16.42 -18.79
C CYS A 145 -22.81 16.98 -17.97
N ARG A 146 -22.70 18.23 -17.48
CA ARG A 146 -23.81 18.90 -16.79
C ARG A 146 -25.04 19.09 -17.66
N GLY A 147 -24.86 19.33 -18.96
CA GLY A 147 -25.97 19.49 -19.90
C GLY A 147 -26.69 18.17 -20.20
N MET A 148 -26.01 17.03 -19.99
CA MET A 148 -26.54 15.67 -20.17
C MET A 148 -27.04 15.04 -18.87
N ASP A 149 -27.03 15.78 -17.76
CA ASP A 149 -27.43 15.31 -16.42
C ASP A 149 -26.62 14.09 -15.94
N ALA A 150 -25.32 14.07 -16.27
CA ALA A 150 -24.44 12.98 -15.87
C ALA A 150 -24.13 13.02 -14.35
N ASP A 151 -24.13 11.84 -13.72
CA ASP A 151 -23.78 11.65 -12.29
C ASP A 151 -22.39 12.20 -11.94
N HIS A 152 -21.50 12.20 -12.93
CA HIS A 152 -20.18 12.78 -12.81
C HIS A 152 -19.91 13.83 -13.88
N ILE A 153 -19.22 14.89 -13.48
CA ILE A 153 -18.95 16.04 -14.36
C ILE A 153 -17.46 16.23 -14.64
N ASN A 154 -16.61 15.29 -14.19
CA ASN A 154 -15.16 15.37 -14.35
C ASN A 154 -14.56 13.98 -14.59
N LEU A 155 -13.66 13.91 -15.57
CA LEU A 155 -12.68 12.84 -15.69
C LEU A 155 -11.54 12.99 -14.67
N LEU A 156 -11.05 11.85 -14.20
CA LEU A 156 -9.85 11.76 -13.36
C LEU A 156 -8.61 11.71 -14.25
N TYR A 157 -7.54 12.39 -13.85
CA TYR A 157 -6.29 12.37 -14.62
C TYR A 157 -5.56 11.05 -14.39
N TYR A 158 -4.96 10.52 -15.45
CA TYR A 158 -4.10 9.35 -15.34
C TYR A 158 -2.70 9.75 -14.86
N THR A 159 -2.18 9.07 -13.84
CA THR A 159 -0.76 9.15 -13.48
C THR A 159 -0.19 7.74 -13.35
N GLU A 160 0.96 7.48 -13.99
CA GLU A 160 1.63 6.16 -13.91
C GLU A 160 2.06 5.81 -12.49
N VAL A 161 2.36 6.83 -11.68
CA VAL A 161 2.95 6.72 -10.34
C VAL A 161 1.95 6.21 -9.30
N ARG A 162 0.63 6.42 -9.51
CA ARG A 162 -0.39 6.05 -8.51
C ARG A 162 -1.36 5.04 -9.07
N TRP A 163 -1.16 3.76 -8.75
CA TRP A 163 -1.99 2.65 -9.24
C TRP A 163 -3.49 2.88 -9.03
N LEU A 164 -3.90 3.32 -7.83
CA LEU A 164 -5.28 3.69 -7.52
C LEU A 164 -5.92 4.70 -8.49
N SER A 165 -5.12 5.62 -9.05
CA SER A 165 -5.63 6.60 -10.00
C SER A 165 -6.08 5.95 -11.32
N ARG A 166 -5.46 4.82 -11.70
CA ARG A 166 -5.79 4.09 -12.93
C ARG A 166 -7.18 3.47 -12.83
N GLY A 167 -7.47 2.74 -11.76
CA GLY A 167 -8.78 2.08 -11.63
C GLY A 167 -9.92 3.07 -11.48
N ASN A 168 -9.75 4.09 -10.63
CA ASN A 168 -10.76 5.14 -10.50
C ASN A 168 -11.02 5.87 -11.84
N MET A 169 -9.97 6.08 -12.65
CA MET A 169 -10.09 6.68 -13.97
C MET A 169 -10.87 5.78 -14.94
N MET A 170 -10.58 4.47 -14.98
CA MET A 170 -11.28 3.52 -15.85
C MET A 170 -12.77 3.45 -15.51
N GLN A 171 -13.11 3.37 -14.23
CA GLN A 171 -14.50 3.40 -13.77
C GLN A 171 -15.20 4.69 -14.21
N ARG A 172 -14.55 5.85 -14.00
CA ARG A 172 -15.10 7.15 -14.41
C ARG A 172 -15.30 7.28 -15.91
N VAL A 173 -14.42 6.70 -16.72
CA VAL A 173 -14.56 6.70 -18.18
C VAL A 173 -15.72 5.80 -18.59
N TYR A 174 -15.88 4.64 -17.95
CA TYR A 174 -17.02 3.77 -18.23
C TYR A 174 -18.34 4.46 -17.89
N GLU A 175 -18.45 5.11 -16.73
CA GLU A 175 -19.62 5.89 -16.33
C GLU A 175 -19.94 7.02 -17.32
N LEU A 176 -18.92 7.74 -17.81
CA LEU A 176 -19.07 8.88 -18.71
C LEU A 176 -18.92 8.55 -20.20
N ARG A 177 -19.05 7.27 -20.57
CA ARG A 177 -18.78 6.80 -21.94
C ARG A 177 -19.64 7.50 -22.99
N THR A 178 -20.90 7.80 -22.66
CA THR A 178 -21.88 8.46 -23.53
C THR A 178 -21.50 9.92 -23.77
N GLU A 179 -21.23 10.66 -22.69
CA GLU A 179 -20.83 12.07 -22.73
C GLU A 179 -19.49 12.21 -23.45
N MET A 180 -18.55 11.29 -23.17
CA MET A 180 -17.24 11.28 -23.77
C MET A 180 -17.30 11.01 -25.26
N ARG A 181 -18.15 10.10 -25.71
CA ARG A 181 -18.41 9.84 -27.13
C ARG A 181 -18.92 11.11 -27.83
N ASP A 182 -20.02 11.69 -27.33
CA ASP A 182 -20.68 12.81 -28.00
C ASP A 182 -19.80 14.06 -28.00
N PHE A 183 -19.03 14.28 -26.93
CA PHE A 183 -18.04 15.35 -26.85
C PHE A 183 -16.93 15.17 -27.89
N LEU A 184 -16.37 13.97 -28.03
CA LEU A 184 -15.32 13.67 -29.00
C LEU A 184 -15.83 13.73 -30.44
N GLN A 185 -17.07 13.31 -30.68
CA GLN A 185 -17.76 13.46 -31.96
C GLN A 185 -17.89 14.95 -32.34
N GLY A 186 -18.29 15.80 -31.39
CA GLY A 186 -18.35 17.26 -31.58
C GLY A 186 -16.98 17.90 -31.87
N GLN A 187 -15.88 17.27 -31.43
CA GLN A 187 -14.51 17.67 -31.73
C GLN A 187 -13.96 17.07 -33.03
N LYS A 188 -14.78 16.33 -33.81
CA LYS A 188 -14.36 15.61 -35.02
C LYS A 188 -13.24 14.59 -34.74
N LYS A 189 -13.30 13.93 -33.59
CA LYS A 189 -12.42 12.82 -33.20
C LYS A 189 -13.14 11.50 -33.46
N ASP A 190 -13.55 11.30 -34.71
CA ASP A 190 -14.42 10.20 -35.13
C ASP A 190 -13.83 8.83 -34.78
N ASP A 191 -12.52 8.63 -34.93
CA ASP A 191 -11.85 7.38 -34.55
C ASP A 191 -12.11 6.99 -33.09
N TRP A 192 -12.09 7.96 -32.16
CA TRP A 192 -12.32 7.69 -30.74
C TRP A 192 -13.81 7.60 -30.39
N ALA A 193 -14.64 8.43 -31.03
CA ALA A 193 -16.09 8.33 -30.86
C ALA A 193 -16.62 6.98 -31.37
N ASN A 194 -16.06 6.46 -32.46
CA ASN A 194 -16.40 5.15 -33.01
C ASN A 194 -16.03 4.01 -32.06
N LEU A 195 -14.88 4.08 -31.38
CA LEU A 195 -14.52 3.10 -30.34
C LEU A 195 -15.53 3.10 -29.19
N LEU A 196 -16.03 4.26 -28.78
CA LEU A 196 -17.07 4.39 -27.75
C LEU A 196 -18.48 4.01 -28.24
N ASN A 197 -18.63 3.62 -29.50
CA ASN A 197 -19.83 2.98 -30.07
C ASN A 197 -19.64 1.49 -30.37
N ASP A 198 -18.39 1.00 -30.33
CA ASP A 198 -18.08 -0.40 -30.59
C ASP A 198 -18.46 -1.24 -29.36
N LYS A 199 -19.42 -2.14 -29.53
CA LYS A 199 -19.93 -3.00 -28.46
C LYS A 199 -18.86 -3.91 -27.88
N GLU A 200 -17.98 -4.45 -28.71
CA GLU A 200 -16.90 -5.33 -28.26
C GLU A 200 -15.85 -4.54 -27.48
N TRP A 201 -15.57 -3.31 -27.91
CA TRP A 201 -14.69 -2.40 -27.18
C TRP A 201 -15.27 -2.00 -25.82
N LEU A 202 -16.56 -1.66 -25.78
CA LEU A 202 -17.27 -1.31 -24.54
C LEU A 202 -17.37 -2.47 -23.56
N ALA A 203 -17.53 -3.70 -24.04
CA ALA A 203 -17.47 -4.91 -23.21
C ALA A 203 -16.08 -5.11 -22.58
N LYS A 204 -15.00 -4.83 -23.31
CA LYS A 204 -13.64 -4.86 -22.74
C LYS A 204 -13.44 -3.75 -21.72
N LEU A 205 -13.98 -2.55 -21.98
CA LEU A 205 -13.92 -1.43 -21.04
C LEU A 205 -14.69 -1.73 -19.74
N SER A 206 -15.88 -2.33 -19.82
CA SER A 206 -16.68 -2.69 -18.65
C SER A 206 -15.98 -3.73 -17.78
N TYR A 207 -15.38 -4.76 -18.39
CA TYR A 207 -14.53 -5.71 -17.69
C TYR A 207 -13.34 -5.02 -16.99
N LEU A 208 -12.62 -4.15 -17.71
CA LEU A 208 -11.49 -3.42 -17.15
C LEU A 208 -11.92 -2.56 -15.95
N SER A 209 -13.07 -1.89 -16.05
CA SER A 209 -13.67 -1.14 -14.93
C SER A 209 -13.84 -2.04 -13.69
N ASP A 210 -14.45 -3.21 -13.84
CA ASP A 210 -14.71 -4.12 -12.74
C ASP A 210 -13.43 -4.70 -12.10
N ILE A 211 -12.47 -5.18 -12.92
CA ILE A 211 -11.25 -5.78 -12.38
C ILE A 211 -10.34 -4.74 -11.72
N PHE A 212 -10.25 -3.53 -12.26
CA PHE A 212 -9.49 -2.47 -11.64
C PHE A 212 -10.12 -1.97 -10.34
N GLU A 213 -11.45 -1.96 -10.21
CA GLU A 213 -12.06 -1.59 -8.93
C GLU A 213 -11.83 -2.66 -7.84
N ARG A 214 -11.75 -3.94 -8.23
CA ARG A 214 -11.33 -5.01 -7.32
C ARG A 214 -9.89 -4.82 -6.85
N LEU A 215 -8.97 -4.52 -7.76
CA LEU A 215 -7.57 -4.20 -7.43
C LEU A 215 -7.47 -2.95 -6.54
N ASN A 216 -8.26 -1.91 -6.83
CA ASN A 216 -8.34 -0.73 -5.97
C ASN A 216 -8.83 -1.07 -4.57
N THR A 217 -9.85 -1.93 -4.45
CA THR A 217 -10.40 -2.36 -3.17
C THR A 217 -9.34 -3.08 -2.35
N LEU A 218 -8.58 -4.01 -2.97
CA LEU A 218 -7.42 -4.63 -2.33
C LEU A 218 -6.42 -3.57 -1.89
N ASN A 219 -5.95 -2.71 -2.80
CA ASN A 219 -4.94 -1.69 -2.51
C ASN A 219 -5.37 -0.77 -1.35
N ARG A 220 -6.62 -0.26 -1.35
CA ARG A 220 -7.17 0.54 -0.25
C ARG A 220 -7.22 -0.24 1.06
N SER A 221 -7.52 -1.53 1.02
CA SER A 221 -7.52 -2.38 2.23
C SER A 221 -6.11 -2.61 2.79
N LEU A 222 -5.07 -2.54 1.95
CA LEU A 222 -3.66 -2.62 2.38
C LEU A 222 -3.16 -1.27 2.92
N GLN A 223 -3.89 -0.17 2.73
CA GLN A 223 -3.53 1.13 3.29
C GLN A 223 -4.07 1.29 4.71
N GLY A 224 -3.27 1.86 5.60
CA GLY A 224 -3.68 2.12 6.96
C GLY A 224 -2.53 2.17 7.95
N LYS A 225 -2.80 2.76 9.12
CA LYS A 225 -1.88 2.74 10.27
C LYS A 225 -2.08 1.45 11.06
N GLY A 226 -1.04 1.00 11.77
CA GLY A 226 -1.14 -0.14 12.69
C GLY A 226 -1.20 -1.53 12.05
N SER A 227 -1.27 -1.64 10.71
CA SER A 227 -1.26 -2.95 10.06
C SER A 227 0.08 -3.68 10.22
N ASN A 228 -0.01 -5.00 10.20
CA ASN A 228 1.11 -5.94 10.24
C ASN A 228 1.11 -6.84 9.00
N ILE A 229 2.19 -7.59 8.83
CA ILE A 229 2.39 -8.49 7.68
C ILE A 229 1.28 -9.55 7.59
N MET A 230 0.85 -10.12 8.71
CA MET A 230 -0.13 -11.21 8.73
C MET A 230 -1.49 -10.75 8.18
N GLU A 231 -1.96 -9.57 8.56
CA GLU A 231 -3.18 -8.98 8.02
C GLU A 231 -3.11 -8.73 6.51
N PHE A 232 -1.94 -8.40 5.98
CA PHE A 232 -1.73 -8.25 4.55
C PHE A 232 -1.82 -9.60 3.83
N HIS A 233 -1.23 -10.65 4.40
CA HIS A 233 -1.34 -12.01 3.88
C HIS A 233 -2.81 -12.46 3.80
N ASP A 234 -3.61 -12.24 4.85
CA ASP A 234 -5.02 -12.61 4.86
C ASP A 234 -5.82 -11.90 3.75
N LYS A 235 -5.55 -10.61 3.54
CA LYS A 235 -6.19 -9.82 2.47
C LYS A 235 -5.80 -10.32 1.08
N LEU A 236 -4.52 -10.67 0.88
CA LEU A 236 -4.03 -11.23 -0.37
C LEU A 236 -4.61 -12.62 -0.65
N GLU A 237 -4.62 -13.50 0.35
CA GLU A 237 -5.20 -14.84 0.24
C GLU A 237 -6.69 -14.77 -0.12
N GLY A 238 -7.45 -13.91 0.57
CA GLY A 238 -8.85 -13.66 0.26
C GLY A 238 -9.06 -13.14 -1.17
N PHE A 239 -8.21 -12.20 -1.62
CA PHE A 239 -8.26 -11.69 -2.99
C PHE A 239 -7.98 -12.78 -4.03
N LEU A 240 -6.94 -13.59 -3.83
CA LEU A 240 -6.60 -14.69 -4.75
C LEU A 240 -7.71 -15.76 -4.81
N GLY A 241 -8.33 -16.07 -3.67
CA GLY A 241 -9.51 -16.94 -3.63
C GLY A 241 -10.69 -16.38 -4.46
N VAL A 242 -10.86 -15.05 -4.48
CA VAL A 242 -11.84 -14.39 -5.36
C VAL A 242 -11.41 -14.47 -6.82
N ILE A 243 -10.14 -14.27 -7.17
CA ILE A 243 -9.64 -14.44 -8.56
C ILE A 243 -9.91 -15.87 -9.05
N ASP A 244 -9.66 -16.89 -8.23
CA ASP A 244 -9.97 -18.29 -8.56
C ASP A 244 -11.46 -18.54 -8.77
N LEU A 245 -12.32 -17.87 -8.00
CA LEU A 245 -13.76 -17.90 -8.24
C LEU A 245 -14.10 -17.25 -9.59
N LEU A 246 -13.53 -16.08 -9.90
CA LEU A 246 -13.76 -15.38 -11.17
C LEU A 246 -13.37 -16.25 -12.38
N ILE A 247 -12.20 -16.89 -12.34
CA ILE A 247 -11.74 -17.81 -13.39
C ILE A 247 -12.77 -18.92 -13.61
N ARG A 248 -13.22 -19.58 -12.53
CA ARG A 248 -14.26 -20.64 -12.62
C ARG A 248 -15.59 -20.14 -13.17
N LYS A 249 -15.96 -18.88 -12.89
CA LYS A 249 -17.21 -18.29 -13.39
C LYS A 249 -17.12 -17.92 -14.87
N VAL A 250 -16.02 -17.33 -15.31
CA VAL A 250 -15.75 -17.01 -16.73
C VAL A 250 -15.74 -18.27 -17.58
N ARG A 251 -15.07 -19.34 -17.14
CA ARG A 251 -15.08 -20.66 -17.82
C ARG A 251 -16.48 -21.23 -18.02
N ALA A 252 -17.37 -20.94 -17.07
CA ALA A 252 -18.78 -21.35 -17.10
C ALA A 252 -19.71 -20.30 -17.72
N ASP A 253 -19.17 -19.29 -18.42
CA ASP A 253 -19.91 -18.20 -19.07
C ASP A 253 -20.84 -17.42 -18.12
N ARG A 254 -20.40 -17.25 -16.87
CA ARG A 254 -21.12 -16.49 -15.84
C ARG A 254 -20.36 -15.24 -15.45
N TYR A 255 -20.98 -14.09 -15.65
CA TYR A 255 -20.33 -12.78 -15.47
C TYR A 255 -20.93 -11.93 -14.34
N ALA A 256 -21.83 -12.48 -13.53
CA ALA A 256 -22.49 -11.74 -12.43
C ALA A 256 -21.54 -11.14 -11.37
N LEU A 257 -20.29 -11.62 -11.29
CA LEU A 257 -19.25 -11.04 -10.42
C LEU A 257 -18.47 -9.90 -11.09
N PHE A 258 -18.88 -9.47 -12.28
CA PHE A 258 -18.40 -8.30 -12.99
C PHE A 258 -19.61 -7.38 -13.20
N PRO A 259 -19.95 -6.52 -12.23
CA PRO A 259 -21.22 -5.77 -12.27
C PRO A 259 -21.40 -4.96 -13.54
N SER A 260 -20.38 -4.18 -13.95
CA SER A 260 -20.42 -3.35 -15.15
C SER A 260 -20.54 -4.20 -16.42
N LEU A 261 -19.79 -5.30 -16.48
CA LEU A 261 -19.88 -6.21 -17.63
C LEU A 261 -21.21 -6.96 -17.69
N SER A 262 -21.74 -7.42 -16.55
CA SER A 262 -23.03 -8.12 -16.47
C SER A 262 -24.16 -7.19 -16.92
N GLU A 263 -24.19 -5.96 -16.42
CA GLU A 263 -25.15 -4.94 -16.83
C GLU A 263 -25.04 -4.65 -18.34
N PHE A 264 -23.81 -4.56 -18.88
CA PHE A 264 -23.59 -4.36 -20.30
C PHE A 264 -24.10 -5.52 -21.15
N ILE A 265 -23.83 -6.76 -20.75
CA ILE A 265 -24.28 -7.97 -21.46
C ILE A 265 -25.81 -7.99 -21.53
N GLU A 266 -26.47 -7.72 -20.41
CA GLU A 266 -27.93 -7.72 -20.31
C GLU A 266 -28.57 -6.58 -21.10
N SER A 267 -28.06 -5.35 -20.98
CA SER A 267 -28.61 -4.17 -21.64
C SER A 267 -28.40 -4.17 -23.16
N GLU A 268 -27.25 -4.64 -23.64
CA GLU A 268 -26.90 -4.62 -25.06
C GLU A 268 -27.18 -5.94 -25.80
N ASN A 269 -27.66 -6.96 -25.08
CA ASN A 269 -27.81 -8.34 -25.55
C ASN A 269 -26.53 -8.85 -26.24
N PHE A 270 -25.38 -8.61 -25.59
CA PHE A 270 -24.05 -8.81 -26.17
C PHE A 270 -23.59 -10.27 -26.06
N GLU A 271 -23.06 -10.82 -27.15
CA GLU A 271 -22.51 -12.19 -27.18
C GLU A 271 -21.05 -12.20 -26.67
N VAL A 272 -20.82 -12.91 -25.56
CA VAL A 272 -19.55 -12.85 -24.80
C VAL A 272 -18.46 -13.75 -25.39
N ALA A 273 -18.70 -14.45 -26.50
CA ALA A 273 -17.79 -15.45 -27.06
C ALA A 273 -16.36 -14.88 -27.29
N ASN A 274 -16.26 -13.66 -27.81
CA ASN A 274 -14.98 -12.99 -28.09
C ASN A 274 -14.31 -12.38 -26.84
N LEU A 275 -14.99 -12.39 -25.69
CA LEU A 275 -14.51 -11.77 -24.44
C LEU A 275 -13.97 -12.81 -23.45
N LYS A 276 -14.43 -14.06 -23.54
CA LYS A 276 -14.10 -15.13 -22.60
C LYS A 276 -12.60 -15.39 -22.51
N GLU A 277 -11.95 -15.64 -23.65
CA GLU A 277 -10.52 -15.94 -23.70
C GLU A 277 -9.66 -14.79 -23.16
N PRO A 278 -9.83 -13.52 -23.60
CA PRO A 278 -9.07 -12.39 -23.02
C PRO A 278 -9.25 -12.21 -21.51
N ILE A 279 -10.46 -12.42 -20.99
CA ILE A 279 -10.73 -12.29 -19.56
C ILE A 279 -10.04 -13.41 -18.79
N GLU A 280 -10.18 -14.65 -19.25
CA GLU A 280 -9.56 -15.81 -18.60
C GLU A 280 -8.02 -15.69 -18.62
N GLU A 281 -7.44 -15.34 -19.77
CA GLU A 281 -6.00 -15.10 -19.92
C GLU A 281 -5.50 -14.04 -18.92
N HIS A 282 -6.22 -12.92 -18.81
CA HIS A 282 -5.85 -11.87 -17.87
C HIS A 282 -5.90 -12.36 -16.42
N LEU A 283 -6.97 -13.04 -16.00
CA LEU A 283 -7.10 -13.50 -14.62
C LEU A 283 -6.05 -14.56 -14.26
N LEU A 284 -5.73 -15.48 -15.17
CA LEU A 284 -4.67 -16.47 -14.99
C LEU A 284 -3.29 -15.80 -14.90
N SER A 285 -3.01 -14.84 -15.79
CA SER A 285 -1.77 -14.08 -15.75
C SER A 285 -1.66 -13.26 -14.47
N LEU A 286 -2.74 -12.62 -14.04
CA LEU A 286 -2.81 -11.86 -12.79
C LEU A 286 -2.48 -12.75 -11.60
N LYS A 287 -3.10 -13.92 -11.51
CA LYS A 287 -2.80 -14.90 -10.45
C LYS A 287 -1.31 -15.27 -10.44
N SER A 288 -0.77 -15.66 -11.60
CA SER A 288 0.64 -16.01 -11.75
C SER A 288 1.60 -14.88 -11.33
N GLU A 289 1.26 -13.63 -11.67
CA GLU A 289 2.04 -12.47 -11.26
C GLU A 289 1.97 -12.22 -9.76
N PHE A 290 0.81 -12.41 -9.12
CA PHE A 290 0.71 -12.36 -7.66
C PHE A 290 1.54 -13.47 -6.99
N ASP A 291 1.50 -14.70 -7.50
CA ASP A 291 2.33 -15.79 -7.00
C ASP A 291 3.84 -15.47 -7.16
N ARG A 292 4.23 -14.89 -8.30
CA ARG A 292 5.61 -14.45 -8.59
C ARG A 292 6.05 -13.32 -7.66
N TYR A 293 5.20 -12.33 -7.44
CA TYR A 293 5.51 -11.18 -6.60
C TYR A 293 5.32 -11.47 -5.13
N PHE A 294 4.66 -12.55 -4.72
CA PHE A 294 4.43 -12.95 -3.33
C PHE A 294 4.64 -14.47 -3.16
N PRO A 295 5.88 -14.97 -3.30
CA PRO A 295 6.17 -16.40 -3.24
C PRO A 295 5.94 -16.99 -1.83
N ASP A 296 6.10 -16.17 -0.80
CA ASP A 296 6.01 -16.58 0.60
C ASP A 296 4.64 -16.26 1.21
N ILE A 297 3.54 -16.40 0.45
CA ILE A 297 2.18 -16.19 1.01
C ILE A 297 1.88 -17.14 2.18
N ASP A 298 2.66 -18.21 2.31
CA ASP A 298 2.51 -19.23 3.33
C ASP A 298 2.40 -18.65 4.75
N THR A 299 1.29 -18.99 5.39
CA THR A 299 0.90 -18.49 6.70
C THR A 299 1.39 -19.40 7.83
N GLU A 300 1.93 -20.58 7.53
CA GLU A 300 2.40 -21.55 8.54
C GLU A 300 3.44 -20.94 9.48
N GLN A 301 4.36 -20.13 8.95
CA GLN A 301 5.38 -19.42 9.74
C GLN A 301 4.80 -18.39 10.75
N PHE A 302 3.52 -18.08 10.64
CA PHE A 302 2.81 -17.16 11.52
C PHE A 302 1.80 -17.85 12.44
N ALA A 303 1.66 -19.17 12.37
CA ALA A 303 0.64 -19.92 13.12
C ALA A 303 0.72 -19.66 14.62
N LEU A 304 1.92 -19.76 15.23
CA LEU A 304 2.15 -19.47 16.65
C LEU A 304 1.73 -18.06 17.02
N ILE A 305 2.06 -17.09 16.18
CA ILE A 305 1.82 -15.68 16.45
C ILE A 305 0.34 -15.36 16.32
N ARG A 306 -0.34 -15.94 15.34
CA ARG A 306 -1.78 -15.79 15.09
C ARG A 306 -2.60 -16.43 16.19
N ASN A 307 -2.21 -17.62 16.64
CA ASN A 307 -2.91 -18.33 17.71
C ASN A 307 -1.94 -19.25 18.49
N PRO A 308 -1.35 -18.77 19.59
CA PRO A 308 -0.41 -19.57 20.37
C PRO A 308 -1.08 -20.75 21.09
N PHE A 309 -2.41 -20.75 21.21
CA PHE A 309 -3.16 -21.78 21.94
C PHE A 309 -3.48 -23.00 21.09
N ASP A 310 -3.54 -22.85 19.76
CA ASP A 310 -3.87 -23.94 18.82
C ASP A 310 -2.72 -24.29 17.84
N ALA A 311 -1.70 -23.45 17.71
CA ALA A 311 -0.61 -23.69 16.77
C ALA A 311 0.19 -24.96 17.08
N VAL A 312 0.61 -25.67 16.05
CA VAL A 312 1.65 -26.71 16.18
C VAL A 312 2.95 -26.07 15.71
N GLU A 313 3.89 -25.86 16.63
CA GLU A 313 5.23 -25.38 16.27
C GLU A 313 6.29 -26.33 16.79
N ASN A 314 7.31 -26.52 15.95
CA ASN A 314 8.55 -27.20 16.30
C ASN A 314 9.57 -26.10 16.55
N PHE A 315 10.04 -25.98 17.79
CA PHE A 315 11.11 -25.07 18.14
C PHE A 315 12.45 -25.69 17.73
N ASP A 316 13.36 -24.86 17.24
CA ASP A 316 14.76 -25.26 17.08
C ASP A 316 15.42 -25.37 18.47
N ASP A 317 16.52 -26.12 18.59
CA ASP A 317 17.24 -26.34 19.86
C ASP A 317 17.62 -25.02 20.58
N ASP A 318 17.80 -23.93 19.83
CA ASP A 318 18.13 -22.60 20.37
C ASP A 318 16.92 -21.86 21.01
N ASP A 319 15.70 -22.36 20.81
CA ASP A 319 14.45 -21.76 21.29
C ASP A 319 13.74 -22.59 22.39
N GLU A 320 14.41 -23.57 23.02
CA GLU A 320 13.88 -24.35 24.15
C GLU A 320 13.22 -23.49 25.27
N PRO A 321 13.77 -22.32 25.66
CA PRO A 321 13.10 -21.48 26.66
C PRO A 321 11.75 -20.93 26.19
N ALA A 322 11.59 -20.65 24.89
CA ALA A 322 10.33 -20.20 24.34
C ALA A 322 9.31 -21.35 24.24
N GLU A 323 9.77 -22.58 24.00
CA GLU A 323 8.92 -23.77 24.03
C GLU A 323 8.34 -24.00 25.44
N ALA A 324 9.18 -23.92 26.48
CA ALA A 324 8.72 -24.02 27.86
C ALA A 324 7.68 -22.92 28.20
N GLU A 325 7.96 -21.67 27.82
CA GLU A 325 7.02 -20.55 28.00
C GLU A 325 5.70 -20.76 27.26
N LEU A 326 5.72 -21.38 26.07
CA LEU A 326 4.50 -21.69 25.33
C LEU A 326 3.63 -22.71 26.06
N ILE A 327 4.23 -23.77 26.62
CA ILE A 327 3.52 -24.78 27.41
C ILE A 327 2.84 -24.11 28.62
N GLU A 328 3.57 -23.25 29.33
CA GLU A 328 3.04 -22.51 30.48
C GLU A 328 1.93 -21.53 30.08
N MET A 329 2.12 -20.79 28.98
CA MET A 329 1.12 -19.85 28.45
C MET A 329 -0.18 -20.58 28.08
N ARG A 330 -0.09 -21.77 27.46
CA ARG A 330 -1.27 -22.58 27.09
C ARG A 330 -2.09 -23.04 28.29
N ALA A 331 -1.45 -23.23 29.44
CA ALA A 331 -2.12 -23.54 30.70
C ALA A 331 -2.71 -22.30 31.39
N ASN A 332 -2.32 -21.08 31.00
CA ASN A 332 -2.74 -19.84 31.64
C ASN A 332 -4.08 -19.31 31.07
N ASN A 333 -5.15 -19.42 31.85
CA ASN A 333 -6.48 -18.92 31.46
C ASN A 333 -6.54 -17.38 31.35
N CYS A 334 -5.77 -16.64 32.14
CA CYS A 334 -5.70 -15.18 32.01
C CYS A 334 -5.09 -14.79 30.66
N ALA A 335 -4.07 -15.52 30.19
CA ALA A 335 -3.49 -15.27 28.87
C ALA A 335 -4.51 -15.52 27.74
N LYS A 336 -5.33 -16.57 27.85
CA LYS A 336 -6.44 -16.84 26.91
C LYS A 336 -7.49 -15.73 26.90
N ASP A 337 -7.87 -15.24 28.09
CA ASP A 337 -8.83 -14.16 28.22
C ASP A 337 -8.30 -12.86 27.58
N VAL A 338 -7.04 -12.51 27.83
CA VAL A 338 -6.39 -11.33 27.21
C VAL A 338 -6.32 -11.49 25.69
N PHE A 339 -5.93 -12.66 25.20
CA PHE A 339 -5.87 -12.96 23.75
C PHE A 339 -7.22 -12.76 23.07
N SER A 340 -8.30 -13.26 23.67
CA SER A 340 -9.65 -13.15 23.09
C SER A 340 -10.20 -11.72 22.99
N ARG A 341 -9.60 -10.77 23.71
CA ARG A 341 -10.10 -9.39 23.86
C ARG A 341 -9.18 -8.31 23.31
N SER A 342 -7.95 -8.67 22.94
CA SER A 342 -6.91 -7.72 22.59
C SER A 342 -6.46 -7.89 21.15
N PRO A 343 -6.09 -6.82 20.44
CA PRO A 343 -5.34 -6.91 19.21
C PRO A 343 -4.04 -7.70 19.41
N LEU A 344 -3.54 -8.31 18.33
CA LEU A 344 -2.40 -9.21 18.37
C LEU A 344 -1.12 -8.52 18.90
N SER A 345 -0.87 -7.29 18.47
CA SER A 345 0.26 -6.48 18.94
C SER A 345 0.18 -6.22 20.44
N THR A 346 -1.01 -5.86 20.93
CA THR A 346 -1.25 -5.59 22.36
C THR A 346 -1.07 -6.84 23.21
N PHE A 347 -1.64 -7.97 22.75
CA PHE A 347 -1.48 -9.27 23.41
C PHE A 347 -0.01 -9.63 23.57
N TRP A 348 0.76 -9.65 22.49
CA TRP A 348 2.18 -10.04 22.54
C TRP A 348 3.04 -9.04 23.29
N CYS A 349 2.71 -7.74 23.27
CA CYS A 349 3.39 -6.74 24.09
C CYS A 349 3.15 -6.96 25.59
N THR A 350 1.93 -7.33 25.97
CA THR A 350 1.52 -7.63 27.35
C THR A 350 2.18 -8.93 27.84
N MET A 351 2.16 -9.99 27.01
CA MET A 351 2.72 -11.29 27.37
C MET A 351 4.23 -11.24 27.63
N ARG A 352 4.94 -10.23 27.13
CA ARG A 352 6.38 -10.06 27.35
C ARG A 352 6.79 -10.00 28.83
N HIS A 353 5.90 -9.61 29.73
CA HIS A 353 6.18 -9.57 31.16
C HIS A 353 6.22 -10.94 31.82
N GLY A 354 5.43 -11.90 31.33
CA GLY A 354 5.37 -13.27 31.85
C GLY A 354 6.09 -14.30 30.98
N TYR A 355 6.19 -14.05 29.68
CA TYR A 355 6.70 -14.97 28.66
C TYR A 355 7.67 -14.22 27.72
N PRO A 356 8.82 -13.73 28.24
CA PRO A 356 9.71 -12.83 27.52
C PRO A 356 10.36 -13.45 26.28
N ASN A 357 10.69 -14.74 26.28
CA ASN A 357 11.36 -15.41 25.16
C ASN A 357 10.37 -15.65 24.01
N LEU A 358 9.20 -16.20 24.33
CA LEU A 358 8.12 -16.43 23.37
C LEU A 358 7.59 -15.12 22.78
N ALA A 359 7.34 -14.12 23.63
CA ALA A 359 6.90 -12.80 23.17
C ALA A 359 7.95 -12.14 22.28
N LYS A 360 9.26 -12.35 22.53
CA LYS A 360 10.32 -11.81 21.67
C LYS A 360 10.25 -12.41 20.27
N ILE A 361 9.98 -13.72 20.11
CA ILE A 361 9.79 -14.37 18.80
C ILE A 361 8.60 -13.73 18.07
N ALA A 362 7.46 -13.62 18.75
CA ALA A 362 6.24 -13.06 18.16
C ALA A 362 6.41 -11.58 17.76
N LEU A 363 6.96 -10.76 18.66
CA LEU A 363 7.16 -9.33 18.43
C LEU A 363 8.15 -9.08 17.28
N LYS A 364 9.18 -9.90 17.09
CA LYS A 364 10.09 -9.78 15.94
C LYS A 364 9.38 -9.96 14.60
N LYS A 365 8.34 -10.80 14.53
CA LYS A 365 7.54 -11.03 13.33
C LYS A 365 6.41 -10.00 13.15
N LEU A 366 5.88 -9.42 14.23
CA LEU A 366 4.82 -8.40 14.18
C LEU A 366 5.33 -6.97 13.98
N LEU A 367 6.54 -6.66 14.47
CA LEU A 367 7.12 -5.33 14.44
C LEU A 367 7.40 -4.78 13.02
N PRO A 368 7.88 -5.57 12.03
CA PRO A 368 8.21 -5.03 10.72
C PRO A 368 6.99 -4.41 10.02
N TYR A 369 7.24 -3.29 9.33
CA TYR A 369 6.22 -2.65 8.51
C TYR A 369 5.90 -3.50 7.27
N PRO A 370 4.62 -3.74 6.95
CA PRO A 370 4.25 -4.42 5.70
C PRO A 370 4.34 -3.51 4.47
N SER A 371 4.32 -2.18 4.67
CA SER A 371 4.33 -1.21 3.58
C SER A 371 4.97 0.12 3.98
N THR A 372 5.32 0.94 2.97
CA THR A 372 5.77 2.33 3.14
C THR A 372 4.59 3.31 3.16
N TYR A 373 3.36 2.86 3.43
CA TYR A 373 2.15 3.70 3.45
C TYR A 373 2.29 4.97 4.30
N LEU A 374 2.93 4.89 5.46
CA LEU A 374 3.17 6.06 6.30
C LEU A 374 4.06 7.10 5.61
N CYS A 375 5.07 6.65 4.85
CA CYS A 375 5.92 7.51 4.05
C CYS A 375 5.11 8.16 2.92
N GLU A 376 4.32 7.39 2.16
CA GLU A 376 3.45 7.90 1.09
C GLU A 376 2.40 8.91 1.59
N SER A 377 1.79 8.63 2.74
CA SER A 377 0.86 9.52 3.43
C SER A 377 1.55 10.81 3.87
N SER A 378 2.80 10.70 4.34
CA SER A 378 3.66 11.84 4.68
C SER A 378 3.95 12.70 3.44
N PHE A 379 4.27 12.11 2.28
CA PHE A 379 4.46 12.87 1.04
C PHE A 379 3.20 13.61 0.58
N SER A 380 2.03 13.00 0.79
CA SER A 380 0.75 13.67 0.50
C SER A 380 0.56 14.91 1.38
N THR A 381 0.89 14.81 2.67
CA THR A 381 0.88 15.93 3.62
C THR A 381 1.92 16.99 3.23
N MET A 382 3.12 16.56 2.83
CA MET A 382 4.20 17.43 2.37
C MET A 382 3.78 18.24 1.15
N THR A 383 3.10 17.62 0.19
CA THR A 383 2.59 18.30 -1.01
C THR A 383 1.54 19.38 -0.66
N ALA A 384 0.77 19.19 0.42
CA ALA A 384 -0.16 20.21 0.90
C ALA A 384 0.56 21.37 1.60
N MET A 385 1.69 21.12 2.27
CA MET A 385 2.49 22.15 2.95
C MET A 385 3.40 22.93 2.01
N LYS A 386 4.15 22.22 1.15
CA LYS A 386 5.04 22.79 0.13
C LYS A 386 4.29 22.97 -1.18
N THR A 387 3.69 24.14 -1.32
CA THR A 387 3.09 24.59 -2.58
C THR A 387 4.12 25.29 -3.45
N LYS A 388 3.78 25.59 -4.72
CA LYS A 388 4.65 26.40 -5.60
C LYS A 388 5.02 27.76 -4.99
N SER A 389 4.15 28.35 -4.16
CA SER A 389 4.42 29.62 -3.47
C SER A 389 5.18 29.46 -2.15
N ARG A 390 5.27 28.24 -1.61
CA ARG A 390 5.97 27.89 -0.34
C ARG A 390 7.04 26.82 -0.56
N ASN A 391 7.67 26.81 -1.73
CA ASN A 391 8.60 25.76 -2.13
C ASN A 391 9.93 25.74 -1.32
N ARG A 392 10.26 26.83 -0.62
CA ARG A 392 11.42 26.96 0.27
C ARG A 392 11.15 26.64 1.74
N LEU A 393 9.96 26.13 2.08
CA LEU A 393 9.64 25.76 3.46
C LEU A 393 10.58 24.63 3.94
N GLU A 394 11.26 24.86 5.05
CA GLU A 394 11.99 23.82 5.79
C GLU A 394 10.98 22.96 6.55
N LEU A 395 10.98 21.65 6.28
CA LEU A 395 9.93 20.76 6.76
C LEU A 395 10.19 20.23 8.18
N GLU A 396 11.44 20.15 8.62
CA GLU A 396 11.84 19.25 9.72
C GLU A 396 10.98 19.41 10.99
N HIS A 397 10.71 20.63 11.44
CA HIS A 397 9.93 20.87 12.66
C HIS A 397 8.41 20.90 12.44
N ASP A 398 7.94 21.64 11.43
CA ASP A 398 6.51 21.81 11.16
C ASP A 398 5.85 20.50 10.69
N PHE A 399 6.60 19.69 9.93
CA PHE A 399 6.10 18.45 9.34
C PHE A 399 5.80 17.40 10.38
N ARG A 400 6.66 17.28 11.40
CA ARG A 400 6.43 16.32 12.51
C ARG A 400 5.12 16.62 13.22
N GLY A 401 4.79 17.89 13.44
CA GLY A 401 3.51 18.30 14.03
C GLY A 401 2.29 17.91 13.17
N CYS A 402 2.43 17.91 11.84
CA CYS A 402 1.33 17.54 10.94
C CYS A 402 1.12 16.03 10.78
N VAL A 403 2.19 15.23 10.91
CA VAL A 403 2.11 13.78 10.67
C VAL A 403 2.08 12.95 11.96
N SER A 404 2.49 13.52 13.09
CA SER A 404 2.55 12.79 14.37
C SER A 404 1.18 12.29 14.79
N THR A 405 1.17 11.05 15.29
CA THR A 405 0.03 10.42 15.95
C THR A 405 0.08 10.56 17.47
N THR A 406 1.14 11.18 18.01
CA THR A 406 1.30 11.34 19.44
C THR A 406 0.44 12.49 19.92
N GLU A 407 -0.55 12.19 20.77
CA GLU A 407 -1.25 13.24 21.49
C GLU A 407 -0.27 13.90 22.47
N PRO A 408 -0.13 15.24 22.44
CA PRO A 408 0.70 15.92 23.41
C PRO A 408 0.08 15.77 24.80
N GLU A 409 0.86 15.29 25.77
CA GLU A 409 0.44 15.25 27.18
C GLU A 409 0.45 16.67 27.78
N ILE A 410 -0.47 17.54 27.32
CA ILE A 410 -0.54 18.96 27.71
C ILE A 410 -0.62 19.08 29.25
N SER A 411 -1.36 18.20 29.91
CA SER A 411 -1.47 18.18 31.38
C SER A 411 -0.16 17.85 32.09
N LYS A 412 0.72 17.04 31.49
CA LYS A 412 2.06 16.75 32.02
C LYS A 412 2.99 17.94 31.76
N LEU A 413 3.00 18.46 30.54
CA LEU A 413 3.78 19.65 30.17
C LEU A 413 3.44 20.88 31.04
N VAL A 414 2.15 21.10 31.32
CA VAL A 414 1.68 22.19 32.19
C VAL A 414 2.08 21.95 33.65
N ARG A 415 2.12 20.68 34.11
CA ARG A 415 2.62 20.35 35.46
C ARG A 415 4.12 20.60 35.55
N ASP A 416 4.89 20.15 34.58
CA ASP A 416 6.35 20.27 34.55
C ASP A 416 6.79 21.73 34.40
N ALA A 417 6.07 22.53 33.60
CA ALA A 417 6.31 23.97 33.47
C ALA A 417 5.96 24.78 34.75
N LYS A 418 5.11 24.24 35.63
CA LYS A 418 4.75 24.84 36.93
C LYS A 418 5.67 24.40 38.07
N SER A 419 6.53 23.40 37.86
CA SER A 419 7.56 23.02 38.81
C SER A 419 8.65 24.09 38.80
N PRO A 420 8.93 24.79 39.90
CA PRO A 420 9.98 25.81 39.91
C PRO A 420 11.32 25.17 39.59
N GLN A 421 12.02 25.69 38.57
CA GLN A 421 13.45 25.43 38.39
C GLN A 421 14.16 25.91 39.66
N VAL A 422 14.60 24.96 40.48
CA VAL A 422 15.51 25.26 41.59
C VAL A 422 16.84 25.65 40.94
N SER A 423 17.10 26.95 40.89
CA SER A 423 18.39 27.49 40.49
C SER A 423 19.40 27.08 41.56
N HIS A 424 20.42 26.33 41.17
CA HIS A 424 21.60 26.07 42.01
C HIS A 424 22.58 27.22 41.94
#